data_AF-A0A316VQN9-F1
#
_entry.id   AF-A0A316VQN9-F1
#
_cell.length_a   1.000
_cell.length_b   1.000
_cell.length_c   1.000
_cell.angle_alpha   90.00
_cell.angle_beta   90.00
_cell.angle_gamma   90.00
#
_symmetry.space_group_name_H-M   'P 1'
#
loop_
_entity.id
_entity.type
_entity.pdbx_description
1 polymer ?
#
loop_
_entity_poly.entity_id
_entity_poly.type
_entity_poly.pdbx_seq_one_letter_code
_entity_poly.pdbx_strand_id
1 'polypeptide(L)'
;MSPHPQAHLELLRFLSDSNATARQVALSNLVGFSSSSSSAGQAAAAARGASRSLLIDKHKGLDGGPLRGRDGRDVDTIRDLKRLCEDIPVTAHDAFSALINLSDSLLVARRIADQAFLTFLVSYICDSASILADLACMLLSNLTKLESVSLQLLSLRISSSPLTAQPDASIMAGLNADPSSHTYEQEKAAAQRAVEKLAGVQISAIGALLDAFEEGAMVKATSGTEEIRRRALLAQKASAGGAEHASMGDDNKRRSNCHFLSSVFANLTITPRGREFFVAPLASAEPDAASDGKVHDPSWTLADYPVARIMAYTEHPDLIRRGGAISALKNILFLRSCHKLLLAPPPAREGEPNELVAGALRRVQRPSSPLDILPHLLLPLCSGQELSSVDLEDQEALPEACQMLPEEHAREKDAALRAMLIECLLLLCTTLYGRQCLRQRGVYVVVRAAHLKETEEKIAESVVRLVNILQRDESSETMVEEEEEAAQAAGANVDVDVGGGVEGQRDENGETDEDLIIEEL
;
A
#
# COMPACT_ATOMS: atom_id res chain seq x y z
N MET A 1 -14.30 -21.09 -36.22
CA MET A 1 -12.82 -21.13 -36.40
C MET A 1 -12.22 -20.11 -35.46
N SER A 2 -11.08 -20.39 -34.81
CA SER A 2 -10.44 -19.41 -33.92
C SER A 2 -10.08 -18.14 -34.72
N PRO A 3 -10.28 -16.93 -34.17
CA PRO A 3 -9.92 -15.69 -34.85
C PRO A 3 -8.40 -15.48 -34.96
N HIS A 4 -7.59 -16.36 -34.34
CA HIS A 4 -6.15 -16.23 -34.25
C HIS A 4 -5.41 -17.19 -35.21
N PRO A 5 -4.29 -16.75 -35.81
CA PRO A 5 -3.40 -17.62 -36.60
C PRO A 5 -2.95 -18.86 -35.81
N GLN A 6 -2.91 -20.01 -36.48
CA GLN A 6 -2.49 -21.27 -35.86
C GLN A 6 -1.08 -21.20 -35.26
N ALA A 7 -0.18 -20.43 -35.87
CA ALA A 7 1.17 -20.21 -35.33
C ALA A 7 1.15 -19.61 -33.92
N HIS A 8 0.25 -18.65 -33.64
CA HIS A 8 0.12 -18.08 -32.30
C HIS A 8 -0.44 -19.08 -31.29
N LEU A 9 -1.38 -19.92 -31.72
CA LEU A 9 -1.91 -21.00 -30.88
C LEU A 9 -0.83 -22.03 -30.55
N GLU A 10 0.05 -22.36 -31.49
CA GLU A 10 1.21 -23.24 -31.23
C GLU A 10 2.18 -22.62 -30.22
N LEU A 11 2.45 -21.31 -30.31
CA LEU A 11 3.28 -20.62 -29.32
C LEU A 11 2.72 -20.71 -27.90
N LEU A 12 1.39 -20.61 -27.72
CA LEU A 12 0.76 -20.77 -26.40
C LEU A 12 1.06 -22.14 -25.78
N ARG A 13 1.16 -23.20 -26.60
CA ARG A 13 1.45 -24.55 -26.11
C ARG A 13 2.85 -24.63 -25.49
N PHE A 14 3.81 -23.87 -26.03
CA PHE A 14 5.18 -23.85 -25.55
C PHE A 14 5.38 -23.09 -24.24
N LEU A 15 4.38 -22.35 -23.73
CA LEU A 15 4.46 -21.72 -22.40
C LEU A 15 4.57 -22.75 -21.26
N SER A 16 4.14 -23.98 -21.48
CA SER A 16 4.23 -25.10 -20.53
C SER A 16 5.35 -26.10 -20.87
N ASP A 17 6.26 -25.75 -21.78
CA ASP A 17 7.35 -26.65 -22.19
C ASP A 17 8.35 -26.89 -21.05
N SER A 18 8.92 -28.09 -20.96
CA SER A 18 9.99 -28.40 -20.00
C SER A 18 11.25 -27.54 -20.19
N ASN A 19 11.54 -27.11 -21.42
CA ASN A 19 12.72 -26.33 -21.75
C ASN A 19 12.50 -24.83 -21.51
N ALA A 20 13.27 -24.24 -20.59
CA ALA A 20 13.21 -22.81 -20.26
C ALA A 20 13.43 -21.90 -21.48
N THR A 21 14.34 -22.27 -22.40
CA THR A 21 14.58 -21.50 -23.62
C THR A 21 13.38 -21.53 -24.56
N ALA A 22 12.67 -22.66 -24.64
CA ALA A 22 11.45 -22.76 -25.45
C ALA A 22 10.34 -21.86 -24.88
N ARG A 23 10.16 -21.86 -23.54
CA ARG A 23 9.23 -20.95 -22.86
C ARG A 23 9.58 -19.48 -23.08
N GLN A 24 10.87 -19.13 -23.00
CA GLN A 24 11.37 -17.78 -23.24
C GLN A 24 11.07 -17.29 -24.67
N VAL A 25 11.41 -18.10 -25.68
CA VAL A 25 11.14 -17.76 -27.09
C VAL A 25 9.64 -17.65 -27.35
N ALA A 26 8.83 -18.54 -26.79
CA ALA A 26 7.38 -18.46 -26.91
C ALA A 26 6.83 -17.17 -26.30
N LEU A 27 7.18 -16.88 -25.04
CA LEU A 27 6.65 -15.72 -24.32
C LEU A 27 7.09 -14.39 -24.94
N SER A 28 8.36 -14.27 -25.36
CA SER A 28 8.86 -13.05 -26.02
C SER A 28 8.11 -12.70 -27.30
N ASN A 29 7.55 -13.69 -28.01
CA ASN A 29 6.71 -13.46 -29.19
C ASN A 29 5.22 -13.23 -28.84
N LEU A 30 4.81 -13.54 -27.61
CA LEU A 30 3.43 -13.42 -27.14
C LEU A 30 3.20 -12.17 -26.27
N VAL A 31 4.22 -11.67 -25.58
CA VAL A 31 4.10 -10.55 -24.62
C VAL A 31 3.51 -9.28 -25.27
N GLY A 32 3.80 -9.04 -26.55
CA GLY A 32 3.25 -7.89 -27.30
C GLY A 32 1.71 -7.89 -27.39
N PHE A 33 1.08 -9.07 -27.33
CA PHE A 33 -0.39 -9.22 -27.37
C PHE A 33 -1.07 -8.83 -26.07
N SER A 34 -0.31 -8.60 -24.99
CA SER A 34 -0.87 -8.17 -23.69
C SER A 34 -1.25 -6.69 -23.66
N SER A 35 -0.62 -5.85 -24.49
CA SER A 35 -0.87 -4.40 -24.50
C SER A 35 -2.26 -4.04 -25.03
N SER A 36 -2.87 -2.97 -24.50
CA SER A 36 -4.12 -2.44 -25.04
C SER A 36 -3.85 -1.81 -26.40
N SER A 37 -4.73 -2.06 -27.37
CA SER A 37 -4.68 -1.50 -28.73
C SER A 37 -4.87 0.03 -28.81
N SER A 38 -4.74 0.76 -27.70
CA SER A 38 -5.05 2.18 -27.59
C SER A 38 -3.91 3.11 -28.00
N SER A 39 -2.65 2.64 -28.08
CA SER A 39 -1.50 3.47 -28.42
C SER A 39 -1.01 3.34 -29.88
N ALA A 40 -1.48 2.34 -30.62
CA ALA A 40 -1.22 2.19 -32.05
C ALA A 40 -2.55 2.20 -32.78
N GLY A 41 -2.78 3.22 -33.63
CA GLY A 41 -4.05 3.45 -34.34
C GLY A 41 -4.73 2.15 -34.78
N GLN A 42 -6.04 2.06 -34.54
CA GLN A 42 -6.87 0.85 -34.67
C GLN A 42 -6.61 0.03 -35.95
N ALA A 43 -6.23 0.69 -37.05
CA ALA A 43 -5.85 0.05 -38.32
C ALA A 43 -4.54 -0.76 -38.27
N ALA A 44 -3.51 -0.30 -37.54
CA ALA A 44 -2.22 -1.01 -37.41
C ALA A 44 -2.29 -2.17 -36.40
N ALA A 45 -3.11 -2.04 -35.35
CA ALA A 45 -3.38 -3.12 -34.40
C ALA A 45 -4.20 -4.25 -35.04
N ALA A 46 -5.17 -3.91 -35.90
CA ALA A 46 -5.90 -4.88 -36.72
C ALA A 46 -5.00 -5.59 -37.74
N ALA A 47 -4.03 -4.87 -38.34
CA ALA A 47 -3.07 -5.44 -39.29
C ALA A 47 -2.04 -6.40 -38.64
N ARG A 48 -1.77 -6.26 -37.33
CA ARG A 48 -0.88 -7.17 -36.57
C ARG A 48 -1.59 -8.28 -35.81
N GLY A 49 -2.93 -8.35 -35.85
CA GLY A 49 -3.71 -9.36 -35.13
C GLY A 49 -3.51 -9.34 -33.60
N ALA A 50 -3.01 -8.23 -33.03
CA ALA A 50 -2.65 -8.13 -31.63
C ALA A 50 -3.89 -7.91 -30.76
N SER A 51 -4.64 -8.99 -30.48
CA SER A 51 -5.77 -8.95 -29.55
C SER A 51 -5.43 -9.68 -28.26
N ARG A 52 -5.67 -9.00 -27.13
CA ARG A 52 -5.57 -9.56 -25.77
C ARG A 52 -6.38 -10.86 -25.60
N SER A 53 -7.42 -11.06 -26.42
CA SER A 53 -8.19 -12.32 -26.48
C SER A 53 -7.31 -13.56 -26.69
N LEU A 54 -6.15 -13.42 -27.37
CA LEU A 54 -5.20 -14.52 -27.52
C LEU A 54 -4.71 -15.03 -26.16
N LEU A 55 -4.46 -14.12 -25.21
CA LEU A 55 -3.92 -14.46 -23.89
C LEU A 55 -5.00 -14.67 -22.84
N ILE A 56 -6.25 -14.26 -23.10
CA ILE A 56 -7.35 -14.33 -22.11
C ILE A 56 -8.26 -15.54 -22.37
N ASP A 57 -8.61 -15.77 -23.64
CA ASP A 57 -9.64 -16.74 -24.02
C ASP A 57 -9.10 -18.17 -24.06
N LYS A 58 -10.01 -19.14 -23.90
CA LYS A 58 -9.69 -20.54 -24.13
C LYS A 58 -9.75 -20.85 -25.62
N HIS A 59 -8.70 -21.48 -26.14
CA HIS A 59 -8.59 -21.82 -27.55
C HIS A 59 -8.81 -23.31 -27.79
N LYS A 60 -9.21 -23.66 -29.02
CA LYS A 60 -9.41 -25.03 -29.47
C LYS A 60 -8.29 -25.48 -30.40
N GLY A 61 -7.92 -26.75 -30.32
CA GLY A 61 -6.99 -27.41 -31.24
C GLY A 61 -7.62 -27.69 -32.61
N LEU A 62 -6.81 -28.23 -33.52
CA LEU A 62 -7.25 -28.67 -34.86
C LEU A 62 -8.31 -29.77 -34.82
N ASP A 63 -8.26 -30.59 -33.77
CA ASP A 63 -9.20 -31.66 -33.46
C ASP A 63 -10.55 -31.14 -32.92
N GLY A 64 -10.69 -29.82 -32.74
CA GLY A 64 -11.90 -29.19 -32.17
C GLY A 64 -12.02 -29.33 -30.65
N GLY A 65 -11.11 -30.06 -30.01
CA GLY A 65 -10.97 -30.17 -28.56
C GLY A 65 -10.25 -28.96 -27.94
N PRO A 66 -10.11 -28.91 -26.61
CA PRO A 66 -9.31 -27.88 -25.94
C PRO A 66 -7.86 -27.89 -26.44
N LEU A 67 -7.27 -26.71 -26.64
CA LEU A 67 -5.85 -26.60 -26.99
C LEU A 67 -5.01 -27.18 -25.84
N ARG A 68 -4.13 -28.13 -26.15
CA ARG A 68 -3.28 -28.79 -25.14
C ARG A 68 -1.85 -28.27 -25.15
N GLY A 69 -1.34 -27.96 -23.97
CA GLY A 69 0.04 -27.56 -23.70
C GLY A 69 1.03 -28.71 -23.90
N ARG A 70 2.31 -28.39 -23.80
CA ARG A 70 3.41 -29.38 -23.84
C ARG A 70 3.45 -30.25 -22.58
N ASP A 71 2.84 -29.79 -21.49
CA ASP A 71 2.61 -30.56 -20.26
C ASP A 71 1.41 -31.52 -20.34
N GLY A 72 0.71 -31.58 -21.49
CA GLY A 72 -0.45 -32.45 -21.72
C GLY A 72 -1.77 -31.93 -21.14
N ARG A 73 -1.76 -30.80 -20.42
CA ARG A 73 -2.95 -30.16 -19.84
C ARG A 73 -3.57 -29.18 -20.82
N ASP A 74 -4.81 -28.77 -20.55
CA ASP A 74 -5.45 -27.68 -21.29
C ASP A 74 -4.64 -26.39 -21.09
N VAL A 75 -4.42 -25.66 -22.18
CA VAL A 75 -3.76 -24.35 -22.17
C VAL A 75 -4.63 -23.37 -21.39
N ASP A 76 -4.04 -22.81 -20.35
CA ASP A 76 -4.60 -21.67 -19.63
C ASP A 76 -3.48 -20.65 -19.49
N THR A 77 -3.46 -19.69 -20.41
CA THR A 77 -2.38 -18.72 -20.53
C THR A 77 -2.18 -17.92 -19.24
N ILE A 78 -3.22 -17.62 -18.48
CA ILE A 78 -3.08 -16.91 -17.20
C ILE A 78 -2.38 -17.79 -16.17
N ARG A 79 -2.77 -19.08 -16.08
CA ARG A 79 -2.08 -20.06 -15.22
C ARG A 79 -0.61 -20.20 -15.62
N ASP A 80 -0.35 -20.28 -16.92
CA ASP A 80 1.00 -20.48 -17.43
C ASP A 80 1.86 -19.22 -17.21
N LEU A 81 1.33 -18.01 -17.43
CA LEU A 81 2.00 -16.75 -17.10
C LEU A 81 2.35 -16.64 -15.60
N LYS A 82 1.44 -17.04 -14.69
CA LYS A 82 1.72 -17.06 -13.25
C LYS A 82 2.91 -17.94 -12.90
N ARG A 83 2.99 -19.14 -13.51
CA ARG A 83 4.14 -20.05 -13.33
C ARG A 83 5.43 -19.48 -13.90
N LEU A 84 5.33 -18.77 -15.04
CA LEU A 84 6.49 -18.17 -15.69
C LEU A 84 7.11 -17.01 -14.90
N CYS A 85 6.40 -16.44 -13.92
CA CYS A 85 6.97 -15.47 -12.97
C CYS A 85 8.07 -16.06 -12.07
N GLU A 86 8.09 -17.39 -11.90
CA GLU A 86 9.12 -18.13 -11.14
C GLU A 86 10.26 -18.65 -12.02
N ASP A 87 10.22 -18.36 -13.32
CA ASP A 87 11.20 -18.84 -14.30
C ASP A 87 12.46 -17.96 -14.31
N ILE A 88 13.37 -18.22 -15.26
CA ILE A 88 14.55 -17.39 -15.49
C ILE A 88 14.18 -15.89 -15.61
N PRO A 89 15.05 -14.97 -15.14
CA PRO A 89 14.72 -13.54 -15.00
C PRO A 89 14.07 -12.87 -16.22
N VAL A 90 14.50 -13.20 -17.43
CA VAL A 90 13.97 -12.58 -18.65
C VAL A 90 12.55 -13.06 -18.97
N THR A 91 12.29 -14.35 -18.75
CA THR A 91 10.94 -14.92 -18.91
C THR A 91 10.01 -14.40 -17.83
N ALA A 92 10.47 -14.35 -16.58
CA ALA A 92 9.71 -13.77 -15.48
C ALA A 92 9.38 -12.29 -15.71
N HIS A 93 10.32 -11.51 -16.24
CA HIS A 93 10.09 -10.11 -16.63
C HIS A 93 8.94 -9.97 -17.64
N ASP A 94 8.99 -10.75 -18.72
CA ASP A 94 7.95 -10.70 -19.77
C ASP A 94 6.60 -11.22 -19.23
N ALA A 95 6.63 -12.18 -18.29
CA ALA A 95 5.43 -12.71 -17.65
C ALA A 95 4.76 -11.68 -16.73
N PHE A 96 5.52 -11.03 -15.84
CA PHE A 96 5.02 -9.92 -15.04
C PHE A 96 4.49 -8.80 -15.92
N SER A 97 5.22 -8.42 -16.96
CA SER A 97 4.79 -7.37 -17.90
C SER A 97 3.45 -7.71 -18.56
N ALA A 98 3.28 -8.97 -19.00
CA ALA A 98 2.01 -9.43 -19.55
C ALA A 98 0.88 -9.39 -18.51
N LEU A 99 1.11 -9.90 -17.30
CA LEU A 99 0.11 -9.91 -16.23
C LEU A 99 -0.30 -8.49 -15.81
N ILE A 100 0.65 -7.55 -15.69
CA ILE A 100 0.36 -6.14 -15.40
C ILE A 100 -0.60 -5.58 -16.44
N ASN A 101 -0.26 -5.73 -17.72
CA ASN A 101 -1.08 -5.22 -18.83
C ASN A 101 -2.46 -5.87 -18.91
N LEU A 102 -2.59 -7.14 -18.51
CA LEU A 102 -3.87 -7.86 -18.52
C LEU A 102 -4.71 -7.60 -17.26
N SER A 103 -4.07 -7.27 -16.14
CA SER A 103 -4.71 -6.98 -14.85
C SER A 103 -5.43 -5.63 -14.79
N ASP A 104 -5.35 -4.82 -15.86
CA ASP A 104 -6.16 -3.61 -16.00
C ASP A 104 -7.68 -3.93 -16.06
N SER A 105 -8.03 -5.14 -16.49
CA SER A 105 -9.38 -5.69 -16.43
C SER A 105 -9.64 -6.42 -15.11
N LEU A 106 -10.63 -5.97 -14.34
CA LEU A 106 -11.01 -6.59 -13.07
C LEU A 106 -11.42 -8.07 -13.20
N LEU A 107 -11.98 -8.47 -14.35
CA LEU A 107 -12.33 -9.88 -14.63
C LEU A 107 -11.07 -10.75 -14.74
N VAL A 108 -10.02 -10.23 -15.38
CA VAL A 108 -8.75 -10.93 -15.54
C VAL A 108 -7.96 -10.89 -14.23
N ALA A 109 -7.94 -9.75 -13.53
CA ALA A 109 -7.34 -9.62 -12.20
C ALA A 109 -7.89 -10.68 -11.23
N ARG A 110 -9.21 -10.94 -11.25
CA ARG A 110 -9.84 -11.99 -10.42
C ARG A 110 -9.34 -13.40 -10.76
N ARG A 111 -8.96 -13.67 -12.02
CA ARG A 111 -8.35 -14.96 -12.43
C ARG A 111 -6.87 -15.07 -12.05
N ILE A 112 -6.19 -13.94 -11.92
CA ILE A 112 -4.78 -13.87 -11.51
C ILE A 112 -4.66 -14.08 -10.00
N ALA A 113 -5.47 -13.36 -9.21
CA ALA A 113 -5.38 -13.26 -7.77
C ALA A 113 -5.99 -14.46 -7.01
N ASP A 114 -5.48 -15.66 -7.24
CA ASP A 114 -5.74 -16.80 -6.35
C ASP A 114 -4.77 -16.80 -5.15
N GLN A 115 -5.16 -17.51 -4.10
CA GLN A 115 -4.41 -17.57 -2.83
C GLN A 115 -2.94 -17.97 -3.01
N ALA A 116 -2.67 -18.97 -3.86
CA ALA A 116 -1.32 -19.48 -4.05
C ALA A 116 -0.45 -18.43 -4.75
N PHE A 117 -0.99 -17.78 -5.79
CA PHE A 117 -0.26 -16.75 -6.50
C PHE A 117 -0.08 -15.47 -5.67
N LEU A 118 -1.05 -15.07 -4.86
CA LEU A 118 -0.89 -13.95 -3.93
C LEU A 118 0.20 -14.22 -2.89
N THR A 119 0.24 -15.45 -2.34
CA THR A 119 1.29 -15.86 -1.40
C THR A 119 2.67 -15.78 -2.04
N PHE A 120 2.82 -16.31 -3.26
CA PHE A 120 4.06 -16.18 -4.04
C PHE A 120 4.41 -14.71 -4.30
N LEU A 121 3.46 -13.92 -4.81
CA LEU A 121 3.68 -12.55 -5.24
C LEU A 121 4.15 -11.67 -4.07
N VAL A 122 3.51 -11.79 -2.91
CA VAL A 122 3.92 -11.07 -1.69
C VAL A 122 5.28 -11.55 -1.21
N SER A 123 5.51 -12.86 -1.13
CA SER A 123 6.82 -13.41 -0.72
C SER A 123 7.95 -12.92 -1.63
N TYR A 124 7.69 -12.84 -2.94
CA TYR A 124 8.64 -12.34 -3.94
C TYR A 124 8.91 -10.84 -3.81
N ILE A 125 7.91 -10.04 -3.44
CA ILE A 125 8.11 -8.60 -3.16
C ILE A 125 8.95 -8.42 -1.89
N CYS A 126 8.67 -9.20 -0.85
CA CYS A 126 9.34 -9.09 0.45
C CYS A 126 10.79 -9.57 0.41
N ASP A 127 11.16 -10.46 -0.51
CA ASP A 127 12.55 -10.86 -0.73
C ASP A 127 13.40 -9.69 -1.26
N SER A 128 14.39 -9.26 -0.47
CA SER A 128 15.29 -8.15 -0.79
C SER A 128 16.18 -8.45 -2.01
N ALA A 129 16.44 -9.73 -2.31
CA ALA A 129 17.24 -10.17 -3.45
C ALA A 129 16.46 -10.16 -4.77
N SER A 130 15.12 -10.05 -4.72
CA SER A 130 14.26 -10.16 -5.89
C SER A 130 14.37 -8.96 -6.83
N ILE A 131 14.97 -9.18 -8.00
CA ILE A 131 15.27 -8.13 -8.99
C ILE A 131 14.05 -7.59 -9.74
N LEU A 132 12.93 -8.32 -9.75
CA LEU A 132 11.67 -7.91 -10.41
C LEU A 132 10.60 -7.47 -9.42
N ALA A 133 10.95 -7.25 -8.14
CA ALA A 133 9.97 -6.89 -7.12
C ALA A 133 9.20 -5.59 -7.45
N ASP A 134 9.79 -4.65 -8.19
CA ASP A 134 9.08 -3.46 -8.67
C ASP A 134 7.94 -3.80 -9.66
N LEU A 135 8.14 -4.78 -10.55
CA LEU A 135 7.07 -5.27 -11.45
C LEU A 135 5.99 -6.00 -10.65
N ALA A 136 6.41 -6.81 -9.67
CA ALA A 136 5.47 -7.50 -8.78
C ALA A 136 4.62 -6.51 -7.97
N CYS A 137 5.20 -5.40 -7.49
CA CYS A 137 4.46 -4.32 -6.82
C CYS A 137 3.45 -3.64 -7.76
N MET A 138 3.82 -3.40 -9.02
CA MET A 138 2.88 -2.88 -10.04
C MET A 138 1.73 -3.84 -10.33
N LEU A 139 2.00 -5.14 -10.38
CA LEU A 139 0.95 -6.13 -10.56
C LEU A 139 0.03 -6.13 -9.32
N LEU A 140 0.60 -6.19 -8.12
CA LEU A 140 -0.15 -6.20 -6.87
C LEU A 140 -1.06 -4.97 -6.75
N SER A 141 -0.59 -3.78 -7.11
CA SER A 141 -1.39 -2.54 -7.07
C SER A 141 -2.58 -2.56 -8.04
N ASN A 142 -2.50 -3.26 -9.16
CA ASN A 142 -3.66 -3.51 -10.02
C ASN A 142 -4.61 -4.54 -9.42
N LEU A 143 -4.08 -5.61 -8.82
CA LEU A 143 -4.89 -6.66 -8.21
C LEU A 143 -5.67 -6.15 -6.99
N THR A 144 -5.10 -5.25 -6.18
CA THR A 144 -5.77 -4.68 -4.98
C THR A 144 -6.89 -3.69 -5.31
N LYS A 145 -7.11 -3.34 -6.58
CA LYS A 145 -8.36 -2.67 -6.99
C LYS A 145 -9.59 -3.55 -6.78
N LEU A 146 -9.41 -4.87 -6.66
CA LEU A 146 -10.45 -5.79 -6.21
C LEU A 146 -10.49 -5.80 -4.69
N GLU A 147 -11.63 -5.39 -4.12
CA GLU A 147 -11.87 -5.44 -2.66
C GLU A 147 -11.58 -6.84 -2.06
N SER A 148 -11.95 -7.91 -2.76
CA SER A 148 -11.68 -9.28 -2.31
C SER A 148 -10.19 -9.57 -2.10
N VAL A 149 -9.32 -8.99 -2.94
CA VAL A 149 -7.86 -9.15 -2.85
C VAL A 149 -7.35 -8.32 -1.68
N SER A 150 -7.85 -7.10 -1.50
CA SER A 150 -7.51 -6.26 -0.35
C SER A 150 -7.79 -6.97 0.98
N LEU A 151 -9.00 -7.53 1.13
CA LEU A 151 -9.39 -8.27 2.32
C LEU A 151 -8.56 -9.55 2.53
N GLN A 152 -8.21 -10.26 1.45
CA GLN A 152 -7.30 -11.40 1.52
C GLN A 152 -5.92 -10.99 2.05
N LEU A 153 -5.34 -9.89 1.54
CA LEU A 153 -4.03 -9.42 1.98
C LEU A 153 -3.98 -9.02 3.45
N LEU A 154 -5.04 -8.41 3.99
CA LEU A 154 -5.13 -8.05 5.41
C LEU A 154 -5.04 -9.27 6.35
N SER A 155 -5.38 -10.47 5.86
CA SER A 155 -5.35 -11.73 6.63
C SER A 155 -4.28 -12.71 6.15
N LEU A 156 -3.55 -12.37 5.09
CA LEU A 156 -2.55 -13.23 4.48
C LEU A 156 -1.33 -13.35 5.40
N ARG A 157 -0.89 -14.59 5.60
CA ARG A 157 0.42 -14.89 6.20
C ARG A 157 1.35 -15.50 5.18
N ILE A 158 2.62 -15.15 5.26
CA ILE A 158 3.69 -15.66 4.42
C ILE A 158 4.81 -16.26 5.28
N SER A 159 5.58 -17.17 4.69
CA SER A 159 6.79 -17.69 5.34
C SER A 159 7.88 -16.62 5.34
N SER A 160 8.51 -16.37 6.49
CA SER A 160 9.60 -15.40 6.64
C SER A 160 10.92 -15.83 5.97
N SER A 161 10.98 -17.03 5.40
CA SER A 161 12.21 -17.57 4.81
C SER A 161 12.47 -16.97 3.41
N PRO A 162 13.69 -16.51 3.10
CA PRO A 162 14.00 -16.00 1.75
C PRO A 162 13.73 -17.06 0.68
N LEU A 163 13.14 -16.66 -0.45
CA LEU A 163 12.87 -17.58 -1.57
C LEU A 163 14.15 -18.21 -2.14
N THR A 164 15.28 -17.53 -1.97
CA THR A 164 16.60 -17.92 -2.46
C THR A 164 17.46 -18.61 -1.40
N ALA A 165 16.91 -18.88 -0.21
CA ALA A 165 17.64 -19.57 0.84
C ALA A 165 18.07 -20.96 0.37
N GLN A 166 19.38 -21.21 0.37
CA GLN A 166 19.91 -22.55 0.13
C GLN A 166 19.36 -23.51 1.20
N PRO A 167 19.03 -24.77 0.84
CA PRO A 167 18.63 -25.74 1.84
C PRO A 167 19.75 -25.89 2.87
N ASP A 168 19.40 -25.75 4.15
CA ASP A 168 20.34 -25.88 5.26
C ASP A 168 21.13 -27.19 5.11
N ALA A 169 22.45 -27.13 5.24
CA ALA A 169 23.33 -28.30 5.12
C ALA A 169 22.90 -29.46 6.03
N SER A 170 22.24 -29.15 7.15
CA SER A 170 21.65 -30.09 8.09
C SER A 170 20.47 -30.89 7.49
N ILE A 171 19.66 -30.26 6.63
CA ILE A 171 18.56 -30.91 5.91
C ILE A 171 19.11 -31.90 4.88
N MET A 172 20.13 -31.47 4.13
CA MET A 172 20.82 -32.31 3.15
C MET A 172 21.56 -33.48 3.82
N ALA A 173 22.16 -33.26 4.99
CA ALA A 173 22.81 -34.31 5.77
C ALA A 173 21.79 -35.37 6.23
N GLY A 174 20.63 -34.98 6.74
CA GLY A 174 19.60 -35.95 7.16
C GLY A 174 18.95 -36.74 6.02
N LEU A 175 18.85 -36.16 4.81
CA LEU A 175 18.37 -36.87 3.62
C LEU A 175 19.35 -37.94 3.13
N ASN A 176 20.65 -37.74 3.39
CA ASN A 176 21.72 -38.67 3.02
C ASN A 176 22.21 -39.55 4.17
N ALA A 177 21.56 -39.48 5.34
CA ALA A 177 21.96 -40.22 6.53
C ALA A 177 21.76 -41.73 6.35
N ASP A 178 22.80 -42.52 6.64
CA ASP A 178 22.76 -43.98 6.55
C ASP A 178 21.92 -44.57 7.70
N PRO A 179 20.83 -45.33 7.42
CA PRO A 179 20.00 -45.95 8.46
C PRO A 179 20.73 -46.91 9.40
N SER A 180 21.92 -47.37 9.03
CA SER A 180 22.76 -48.27 9.83
C SER A 180 23.80 -47.54 10.70
N SER A 181 23.92 -46.21 10.58
CA SER A 181 24.85 -45.41 11.37
C SER A 181 24.34 -45.15 12.79
N HIS A 182 25.26 -45.15 13.76
CA HIS A 182 24.99 -44.76 15.16
C HIS A 182 24.58 -43.28 15.32
N THR A 183 24.84 -42.43 14.32
CA THR A 183 24.46 -41.00 14.30
C THR A 183 23.12 -40.73 13.63
N TYR A 184 22.47 -41.74 13.04
CA TYR A 184 21.26 -41.59 12.23
C TYR A 184 20.13 -40.84 12.96
N GLU A 185 19.87 -41.18 14.23
CA GLU A 185 18.82 -40.52 15.02
C GLU A 185 19.12 -39.03 15.28
N GLN A 186 20.40 -38.68 15.46
CA GLN A 186 20.84 -37.30 15.69
C GLN A 186 20.77 -36.48 14.40
N GLU A 187 21.23 -37.04 13.27
CA GLU A 187 21.18 -36.39 11.95
C GLU A 187 19.74 -36.21 11.47
N LYS A 188 18.87 -37.21 11.69
CA LYS A 188 17.43 -37.12 11.41
C LYS A 188 16.74 -36.06 12.26
N ALA A 189 17.03 -35.99 13.56
CA ALA A 189 16.46 -34.98 14.45
C ALA A 189 16.97 -33.56 14.12
N ALA A 190 18.25 -33.43 13.74
CA ALA A 190 18.83 -32.17 13.30
C ALA A 190 18.21 -31.69 11.97
N ALA A 191 18.01 -32.60 11.01
CA ALA A 191 17.34 -32.30 9.76
C ALA A 191 15.87 -31.95 9.96
N GLN A 192 15.14 -32.64 10.85
CA GLN A 192 13.77 -32.29 11.21
C GLN A 192 13.69 -30.89 11.84
N ARG A 193 14.57 -30.57 12.79
CA ARG A 193 14.65 -29.22 13.38
C ARG A 193 15.03 -28.16 12.36
N ALA A 194 15.90 -28.49 11.40
CA ALA A 194 16.27 -27.58 10.32
C ALA A 194 15.12 -27.37 9.35
N VAL A 195 14.34 -28.41 9.02
CA VAL A 195 13.10 -28.31 8.23
C VAL A 195 12.03 -27.50 8.98
N GLU A 196 11.87 -27.69 10.29
CA GLU A 196 10.96 -26.89 11.12
C GLU A 196 11.39 -25.42 11.19
N LYS A 197 12.70 -25.13 11.25
CA LYS A 197 13.22 -23.78 11.11
C LYS A 197 13.01 -23.22 9.70
N LEU A 198 13.14 -24.05 8.67
CA LEU A 198 12.98 -23.67 7.25
C LEU A 198 11.51 -23.44 6.86
N ALA A 199 10.57 -24.12 7.55
CA ALA A 199 9.13 -23.88 7.39
C ALA A 199 8.75 -22.41 7.65
N GLY A 200 9.66 -21.67 8.31
CA GLY A 200 9.62 -20.23 8.47
C GLY A 200 8.58 -19.80 9.48
N VAL A 201 8.86 -18.70 10.17
CA VAL A 201 7.85 -18.07 11.01
C VAL A 201 6.81 -17.49 10.05
N GLN A 202 5.54 -17.82 10.27
CA GLN A 202 4.46 -17.20 9.52
C GLN A 202 4.30 -15.77 10.02
N ILE A 203 4.51 -14.80 9.13
CA ILE A 203 4.41 -13.38 9.44
C ILE A 203 3.27 -12.75 8.67
N SER A 204 2.73 -11.65 9.20
CA SER A 204 1.75 -10.82 8.51
C SER A 204 2.29 -10.34 7.16
N ALA A 205 1.55 -10.61 6.08
CA ALA A 205 1.88 -10.11 4.75
C ALA A 205 1.97 -8.58 4.72
N ILE A 206 1.06 -7.88 5.40
CA ILE A 206 1.08 -6.41 5.44
C ILE A 206 2.31 -5.89 6.18
N GLY A 207 2.67 -6.52 7.31
CA GLY A 207 3.90 -6.18 8.03
C GLY A 207 5.14 -6.30 7.13
N ALA A 208 5.28 -7.44 6.44
CA ALA A 208 6.39 -7.68 5.53
C ALA A 208 6.40 -6.73 4.30
N LEU A 209 5.23 -6.32 3.81
CA LEU A 209 5.13 -5.33 2.73
C LEU A 209 5.51 -3.92 3.21
N LEU A 210 5.17 -3.54 4.44
CA LEU A 210 5.59 -2.27 5.05
C LEU A 210 7.12 -2.25 5.21
N ASP A 211 7.73 -3.36 5.65
CA ASP A 211 9.20 -3.48 5.74
C ASP A 211 9.86 -3.28 4.36
N ALA A 212 9.34 -3.98 3.33
CA ALA A 212 9.82 -3.81 1.96
C ALA A 212 9.62 -2.38 1.41
N PHE A 213 8.52 -1.72 1.80
CA PHE A 213 8.24 -0.34 1.42
C PHE A 213 9.22 0.64 2.06
N GLU A 214 9.59 0.46 3.33
CA GLU A 214 10.56 1.34 4.00
C GLU A 214 11.98 1.12 3.48
N GLU A 215 12.41 -0.13 3.35
CA GLU A 215 13.70 -0.49 2.78
C GLU A 215 13.86 0.04 1.35
N GLY A 216 12.80 -0.09 0.53
CA GLY A 216 12.79 0.35 -0.85
C GLY A 216 12.94 1.87 -1.01
N ALA A 217 12.58 2.66 0.01
CA ALA A 217 12.75 4.12 -0.02
C ALA A 217 14.23 4.53 0.07
N MET A 218 15.08 3.67 0.65
CA MET A 218 16.51 3.92 0.81
C MET A 218 17.32 3.52 -0.43
N VAL A 219 16.68 2.88 -1.41
CA VAL A 219 17.33 2.45 -2.65
C VAL A 219 17.46 3.65 -3.59
N LYS A 220 18.66 3.84 -4.16
CA LYS A 220 18.90 4.91 -5.12
C LYS A 220 17.99 4.72 -6.33
N ALA A 221 17.26 5.78 -6.68
CA ALA A 221 16.35 5.81 -7.81
C ALA A 221 17.01 5.17 -9.05
N THR A 222 16.49 4.01 -9.44
CA THR A 222 16.83 3.39 -10.72
C THR A 222 15.56 3.32 -11.53
N SER A 223 15.50 4.03 -12.64
CA SER A 223 14.25 4.28 -13.36
C SER A 223 14.04 3.32 -14.53
N GLY A 224 12.84 2.74 -14.59
CA GLY A 224 12.24 2.21 -15.82
C GLY A 224 12.20 0.69 -15.97
N THR A 225 11.14 0.20 -16.62
CA THR A 225 10.95 -1.22 -16.98
C THR A 225 12.09 -1.75 -17.85
N GLU A 226 12.65 -0.92 -18.75
CA GLU A 226 13.79 -1.29 -19.58
C GLU A 226 15.07 -1.50 -18.78
N GLU A 227 15.28 -0.75 -17.70
CA GLU A 227 16.41 -0.94 -16.80
C GLU A 227 16.26 -2.22 -15.96
N ILE A 228 15.03 -2.51 -15.52
CA ILE A 228 14.69 -3.79 -14.88
C ILE A 228 14.97 -4.95 -15.85
N ARG A 229 14.56 -4.82 -17.11
CA ARG A 229 14.84 -5.81 -18.17
C ARG A 229 16.34 -5.99 -18.40
N ARG A 230 17.11 -4.90 -18.44
CA ARG A 230 18.57 -4.94 -18.58
C ARG A 230 19.21 -5.68 -17.42
N ARG A 231 18.77 -5.46 -16.18
CA ARG A 231 19.23 -6.19 -14.99
C ARG A 231 18.91 -7.68 -15.07
N ALA A 232 17.69 -8.03 -15.52
CA ALA A 232 17.31 -9.42 -15.73
C ALA A 232 18.21 -10.13 -16.76
N LEU A 233 18.52 -9.45 -17.87
CA LEU A 233 19.46 -9.97 -18.89
C LEU A 233 20.87 -10.17 -18.34
N LEU A 234 21.35 -9.24 -17.49
CA LEU A 234 22.65 -9.37 -16.83
C LEU A 234 22.69 -10.52 -15.83
N ALA A 235 21.64 -10.68 -15.01
CA ALA A 235 21.51 -11.79 -14.07
C ALA A 235 21.50 -13.15 -14.78
N GLN A 236 20.79 -13.25 -15.92
CA GLN A 236 20.80 -14.46 -16.74
C GLN A 236 22.21 -14.77 -17.29
N LYS A 237 22.92 -13.76 -17.81
CA LYS A 237 24.31 -13.95 -18.29
C LYS A 237 25.26 -14.39 -17.19
N ALA A 238 25.11 -13.86 -15.97
CA ALA A 238 25.90 -14.27 -14.82
C ALA A 238 25.67 -15.75 -14.47
N SER A 239 24.40 -16.20 -14.46
CA SER A 239 24.06 -17.60 -14.21
C SER A 239 24.57 -18.59 -15.28
N ALA A 240 24.72 -18.14 -16.53
CA ALA A 240 25.22 -18.97 -17.64
C ALA A 240 26.76 -19.02 -17.73
N GLY A 241 27.47 -18.08 -17.09
CA GLY A 241 28.91 -17.88 -17.27
C GLY A 241 29.82 -18.66 -16.32
N GLY A 242 29.30 -19.43 -15.37
CA GLY A 242 30.11 -20.21 -14.42
C GLY A 242 31.10 -19.37 -13.59
N ALA A 243 30.92 -18.04 -13.54
CA ALA A 243 31.75 -17.17 -12.73
C ALA A 243 31.38 -17.38 -11.26
N GLU A 244 32.35 -17.86 -10.48
CA GLU A 244 32.32 -17.78 -9.01
C GLU A 244 31.78 -16.42 -8.59
N HIS A 245 30.88 -16.41 -7.60
CA HIS A 245 30.32 -15.26 -6.93
C HIS A 245 31.24 -14.03 -7.04
N ALA A 246 31.06 -13.23 -8.10
CA ALA A 246 31.60 -11.89 -8.12
C ALA A 246 30.86 -11.21 -6.98
N SER A 247 31.54 -10.98 -5.86
CA SER A 247 31.08 -10.31 -4.64
C SER A 247 30.01 -9.26 -4.99
N MET A 248 28.76 -9.71 -5.05
CA MET A 248 27.60 -8.87 -5.24
C MET A 248 27.44 -8.29 -3.85
N GLY A 249 27.78 -7.01 -3.69
CA GLY A 249 27.91 -6.38 -2.39
C GLY A 249 26.70 -6.67 -1.50
N ASP A 250 26.99 -6.86 -0.21
CA ASP A 250 26.06 -7.09 0.90
C ASP A 250 24.77 -7.81 0.48
N ASP A 251 24.76 -9.14 0.55
CA ASP A 251 23.66 -10.02 0.16
C ASP A 251 22.30 -9.63 0.79
N ASN A 252 22.32 -8.77 1.82
CA ASN A 252 21.16 -8.30 2.54
C ASN A 252 20.54 -6.98 2.00
N LYS A 253 21.11 -6.34 0.97
CA LYS A 253 20.60 -5.05 0.48
C LYS A 253 19.50 -5.21 -0.57
N ARG A 254 18.34 -4.60 -0.30
CA ARG A 254 17.19 -4.55 -1.23
C ARG A 254 17.56 -3.98 -2.59
N ARG A 255 17.10 -4.65 -3.65
CA ARG A 255 17.40 -4.31 -5.06
C ARG A 255 16.31 -3.50 -5.78
N SER A 256 15.13 -3.40 -5.18
CA SER A 256 13.93 -2.75 -5.72
C SER A 256 13.53 -1.51 -4.91
N ASN A 257 12.86 -0.56 -5.56
CA ASN A 257 12.42 0.65 -4.87
C ASN A 257 11.02 0.51 -4.25
N CYS A 258 10.21 -0.45 -4.68
CA CYS A 258 8.87 -0.75 -4.14
C CYS A 258 7.89 0.44 -4.09
N HIS A 259 8.02 1.42 -4.99
CA HIS A 259 7.18 2.64 -4.99
C HIS A 259 5.67 2.34 -5.03
N PHE A 260 5.27 1.36 -5.84
CA PHE A 260 3.87 0.98 -6.04
C PHE A 260 3.20 0.33 -4.84
N LEU A 261 3.95 -0.06 -3.78
CA LEU A 261 3.33 -0.48 -2.52
C LEU A 261 2.54 0.66 -1.88
N SER A 262 2.89 1.93 -2.13
CA SER A 262 2.08 3.05 -1.67
C SER A 262 0.67 3.03 -2.26
N SER A 263 0.54 2.71 -3.56
CA SER A 263 -0.77 2.53 -4.21
C SER A 263 -1.49 1.28 -3.70
N VAL A 264 -0.75 0.22 -3.33
CA VAL A 264 -1.34 -0.96 -2.67
C VAL A 264 -2.00 -0.54 -1.37
N PHE A 265 -1.30 0.18 -0.50
CA PHE A 265 -1.85 0.64 0.79
C PHE A 265 -3.04 1.58 0.61
N ALA A 266 -2.97 2.50 -0.36
CA ALA A 266 -4.11 3.34 -0.72
C ALA A 266 -5.35 2.53 -1.09
N ASN A 267 -5.20 1.48 -1.90
CA ASN A 267 -6.31 0.60 -2.26
C ASN A 267 -6.84 -0.21 -1.08
N LEU A 268 -5.98 -0.64 -0.15
CA LEU A 268 -6.41 -1.37 1.05
C LEU A 268 -7.31 -0.49 1.93
N THR A 269 -6.97 0.79 2.09
CA THR A 269 -7.68 1.72 2.97
C THR A 269 -8.97 2.28 2.37
N ILE A 270 -9.31 1.98 1.11
CA ILE A 270 -10.63 2.31 0.54
C ILE A 270 -11.75 1.67 1.38
N THR A 271 -11.54 0.43 1.81
CA THR A 271 -12.53 -0.35 2.56
C THR A 271 -12.55 0.01 4.05
N PRO A 272 -13.71 -0.02 4.74
CA PRO A 272 -13.79 0.25 6.19
C PRO A 272 -12.84 -0.63 7.01
N ARG A 273 -12.83 -1.95 6.74
CA ARG A 273 -11.94 -2.90 7.41
C ARG A 273 -10.45 -2.60 7.19
N GLY A 274 -10.10 -2.08 6.01
CA GLY A 274 -8.74 -1.61 5.74
C GLY A 274 -8.37 -0.37 6.55
N ARG A 275 -9.28 0.60 6.69
CA ARG A 275 -9.06 1.79 7.53
C ARG A 275 -8.82 1.41 8.98
N GLU A 276 -9.69 0.55 9.52
CA GLU A 276 -9.59 0.00 10.88
C GLU A 276 -8.24 -0.71 11.10
N PHE A 277 -7.83 -1.55 10.15
CA PHE A 277 -6.54 -2.23 10.22
C PHE A 277 -5.36 -1.26 10.30
N PHE A 278 -5.38 -0.18 9.52
CA PHE A 278 -4.24 0.75 9.45
C PHE A 278 -4.08 1.63 10.69
N VAL A 279 -5.16 1.81 11.48
CA VAL A 279 -5.14 2.56 12.74
C VAL A 279 -5.00 1.66 13.97
N ALA A 280 -4.97 0.34 13.78
CA ALA A 280 -4.71 -0.62 14.84
C ALA A 280 -3.22 -1.06 14.82
N PRO A 281 -2.63 -1.38 15.99
CA PRO A 281 -1.28 -1.94 16.03
C PRO A 281 -1.22 -3.29 15.32
N LEU A 282 -0.15 -3.57 14.58
CA LEU A 282 0.05 -4.82 13.82
C LEU A 282 -0.08 -6.07 14.70
N ALA A 283 0.39 -6.00 15.96
CA ALA A 283 0.28 -7.11 16.91
C ALA A 283 -1.19 -7.48 17.23
N SER A 284 -2.12 -6.52 17.16
CA SER A 284 -3.55 -6.78 17.40
C SER A 284 -4.21 -7.61 16.28
N ALA A 285 -3.59 -7.69 15.11
CA ALA A 285 -4.04 -8.52 14.00
C ALA A 285 -3.57 -9.99 14.08
N GLU A 286 -2.76 -10.34 15.09
CA GLU A 286 -2.34 -11.73 15.33
C GLU A 286 -3.45 -12.54 16.03
N PRO A 287 -3.78 -13.77 15.57
CA PRO A 287 -4.87 -14.57 16.12
C PRO A 287 -4.67 -14.93 17.60
N ASP A 288 -3.42 -14.99 18.06
CA ASP A 288 -3.08 -15.29 19.46
C ASP A 288 -3.22 -14.06 20.39
N ALA A 289 -3.24 -12.84 19.82
CA ALA A 289 -3.39 -11.59 20.59
C ALA A 289 -4.81 -11.36 21.11
N ALA A 290 -5.81 -12.04 20.53
CA ALA A 290 -7.21 -12.00 20.99
C ALA A 290 -7.40 -12.50 22.43
N SER A 291 -6.39 -13.16 23.02
CA SER A 291 -6.46 -13.71 24.38
C SER A 291 -6.14 -12.71 25.49
N ASP A 292 -5.45 -11.60 25.20
CA ASP A 292 -4.89 -10.70 26.25
C ASP A 292 -5.63 -9.35 26.40
N GLY A 293 -6.64 -9.06 25.55
CA GLY A 293 -7.56 -7.93 25.75
C GLY A 293 -6.92 -6.52 25.76
N LYS A 294 -5.61 -6.39 25.48
CA LYS A 294 -4.90 -5.11 25.50
C LYS A 294 -5.13 -4.36 24.18
N VAL A 295 -6.24 -3.64 24.10
CA VAL A 295 -6.55 -2.70 23.01
C VAL A 295 -5.72 -1.41 23.10
N HIS A 296 -5.07 -1.16 24.24
CA HIS A 296 -4.13 -0.04 24.44
C HIS A 296 -2.94 -0.46 25.32
N ASP A 297 -1.79 -0.74 24.70
CA ASP A 297 -0.52 -0.91 25.42
C ASP A 297 0.32 0.39 25.34
N PRO A 298 0.66 1.02 26.48
CA PRO A 298 1.53 2.20 26.51
C PRO A 298 2.93 1.95 25.90
N SER A 299 3.33 0.69 25.69
CA SER A 299 4.59 0.35 25.04
C SER A 299 4.57 0.50 23.53
N TRP A 300 3.41 0.69 22.90
CA TRP A 300 3.34 0.80 21.45
C TRP A 300 4.03 2.05 20.92
N THR A 301 4.81 1.83 19.88
CA THR A 301 5.61 2.81 19.17
C THR A 301 4.97 3.15 17.83
N LEU A 302 5.51 4.15 17.12
CA LEU A 302 5.08 4.48 15.75
C LEU A 302 5.16 3.26 14.81
N ALA A 303 6.19 2.41 14.96
CA ALA A 303 6.41 1.26 14.08
C ALA A 303 5.33 0.16 14.22
N ASP A 304 4.57 0.17 15.31
CA ASP A 304 3.49 -0.78 15.52
C ASP A 304 2.26 -0.43 14.67
N TYR A 305 2.10 0.82 14.24
CA TYR A 305 0.94 1.29 13.50
C TYR A 305 1.23 1.40 12.00
N PRO A 306 0.48 0.70 11.12
CA PRO A 306 0.65 0.81 9.68
C PRO A 306 0.53 2.25 9.16
N VAL A 307 -0.40 3.04 9.70
CA VAL A 307 -0.60 4.45 9.31
C VAL A 307 0.64 5.31 9.56
N ALA A 308 1.38 5.08 10.65
CA ALA A 308 2.60 5.83 10.94
C ALA A 308 3.73 5.50 9.97
N ARG A 309 3.81 4.24 9.55
CA ARG A 309 4.80 3.76 8.59
C ARG A 309 4.56 4.28 7.17
N ILE A 310 3.36 4.78 6.86
CA ILE A 310 3.06 5.40 5.55
C ILE A 310 3.05 6.94 5.60
N MET A 311 2.67 7.57 6.72
CA MET A 311 2.49 9.03 6.78
C MET A 311 3.79 9.81 6.59
N ALA A 312 4.94 9.22 6.92
CA ALA A 312 6.26 9.83 6.71
C ALA A 312 6.62 10.07 5.23
N TYR A 313 5.86 9.49 4.29
CA TYR A 313 6.16 9.51 2.86
C TYR A 313 5.38 10.56 2.05
N THR A 314 4.66 11.47 2.71
CA THR A 314 3.93 12.56 2.02
C THR A 314 4.86 13.53 1.27
N GLU A 315 6.11 13.67 1.73
CA GLU A 315 7.16 14.50 1.11
C GLU A 315 8.15 13.70 0.21
N HIS A 316 7.82 12.44 -0.12
CA HIS A 316 8.77 11.60 -0.83
C HIS A 316 9.03 12.08 -2.29
N PRO A 317 10.29 12.10 -2.78
CA PRO A 317 10.62 12.59 -4.13
C PRO A 317 9.91 11.88 -5.28
N ASP A 318 9.59 10.60 -5.11
CA ASP A 318 8.81 9.80 -6.07
C ASP A 318 7.28 10.05 -5.95
N LEU A 319 6.64 10.34 -7.07
CA LEU A 319 5.23 10.73 -7.16
C LEU A 319 4.27 9.63 -6.71
N ILE A 320 4.60 8.38 -7.04
CA ILE A 320 3.76 7.23 -6.70
C ILE A 320 3.77 7.01 -5.19
N ARG A 321 4.94 7.15 -4.55
CA ARG A 321 5.05 7.05 -3.09
C ARG A 321 4.24 8.12 -2.36
N ARG A 322 4.46 9.39 -2.66
CA ARG A 322 3.73 10.47 -1.98
C ARG A 322 2.23 10.45 -2.31
N GLY A 323 1.86 10.20 -3.57
CA GLY A 323 0.46 10.14 -3.97
C GLY A 323 -0.31 8.99 -3.31
N GLY A 324 0.30 7.80 -3.23
CA GLY A 324 -0.29 6.67 -2.51
C GLY A 324 -0.39 6.92 -1.00
N ALA A 325 0.60 7.57 -0.39
CA ALA A 325 0.59 7.87 1.05
C ALA A 325 -0.52 8.87 1.38
N ILE A 326 -0.59 9.99 0.64
CA ILE A 326 -1.64 11.00 0.81
C ILE A 326 -3.03 10.39 0.58
N SER A 327 -3.21 9.60 -0.48
CA SER A 327 -4.48 8.91 -0.74
C SER A 327 -4.85 7.93 0.37
N ALA A 328 -3.89 7.16 0.90
CA ALA A 328 -4.14 6.26 2.01
C ALA A 328 -4.56 7.02 3.27
N LEU A 329 -3.92 8.15 3.57
CA LEU A 329 -4.30 9.01 4.70
C LEU A 329 -5.71 9.59 4.53
N LYS A 330 -6.04 10.14 3.36
CA LYS A 330 -7.41 10.60 3.06
C LYS A 330 -8.42 9.50 3.32
N ASN A 331 -8.17 8.30 2.78
CA ASN A 331 -9.06 7.16 2.93
C ASN A 331 -9.24 6.77 4.41
N ILE A 332 -8.16 6.75 5.20
CA ILE A 332 -8.22 6.48 6.64
C ILE A 332 -9.05 7.53 7.38
N LEU A 333 -8.96 8.80 6.98
CA LEU A 333 -9.62 9.92 7.66
C LEU A 333 -11.15 9.96 7.48
N PHE A 334 -11.73 9.13 6.63
CA PHE A 334 -13.18 8.90 6.64
C PHE A 334 -13.64 8.19 7.93
N LEU A 335 -12.75 7.47 8.63
CA LEU A 335 -13.05 6.87 9.93
C LEU A 335 -13.03 7.95 11.03
N ARG A 336 -14.16 8.65 11.22
CA ARG A 336 -14.29 9.76 12.20
C ARG A 336 -13.78 9.39 13.62
N SER A 337 -14.02 8.16 14.05
CA SER A 337 -13.61 7.66 15.37
C SER A 337 -12.10 7.63 15.59
N CYS A 338 -11.28 7.57 14.53
CA CYS A 338 -9.83 7.52 14.66
C CYS A 338 -9.17 8.91 14.74
N HIS A 339 -9.88 10.01 14.50
CA HIS A 339 -9.29 11.36 14.48
C HIS A 339 -8.60 11.70 15.81
N LYS A 340 -9.24 11.35 16.93
CA LYS A 340 -8.69 11.51 18.29
C LYS A 340 -7.40 10.71 18.49
N LEU A 341 -7.30 9.52 17.90
CA LEU A 341 -6.09 8.69 17.94
C LEU A 341 -4.96 9.30 17.11
N LEU A 342 -5.27 9.78 15.90
CA LEU A 342 -4.31 10.22 14.89
C LEU A 342 -3.78 11.65 15.07
N LEU A 343 -4.55 12.52 15.72
CA LEU A 343 -4.15 13.91 15.96
C LEU A 343 -3.62 14.10 17.37
N ALA A 344 -2.36 14.53 17.49
CA ALA A 344 -1.81 14.92 18.77
C ALA A 344 -2.47 16.20 19.30
N PRO A 345 -2.71 16.28 20.62
CA PRO A 345 -3.25 17.48 21.23
C PRO A 345 -2.25 18.64 21.08
N PRO A 346 -2.75 19.89 21.13
CA PRO A 346 -1.88 21.06 21.13
C PRO A 346 -0.91 21.04 22.31
N PRO A 347 0.32 21.58 22.15
CA PRO A 347 1.29 21.64 23.24
C PRO A 347 0.74 22.50 24.40
N ALA A 348 1.04 22.10 25.63
CA ALA A 348 0.64 22.86 26.81
C ALA A 348 1.40 24.20 26.86
N ARG A 349 0.67 25.31 26.97
CA ARG A 349 1.28 26.65 27.12
C ARG A 349 1.72 26.86 28.57
N GLU A 350 2.92 27.43 28.76
CA GLU A 350 3.43 27.75 30.10
C GLU A 350 2.50 28.74 30.83
N GLY A 351 2.12 28.42 32.07
CA GLY A 351 1.30 29.29 32.92
C GLY A 351 -0.22 29.15 32.75
N GLU A 352 -0.68 28.47 31.68
CA GLU A 352 -2.05 27.98 31.61
C GLU A 352 -2.13 26.75 32.53
N PRO A 353 -2.94 26.78 33.61
CA PRO A 353 -3.21 25.55 34.34
C PRO A 353 -3.75 24.57 33.31
N ASN A 354 -3.32 23.31 33.42
CA ASN A 354 -3.58 22.24 32.43
C ASN A 354 -5.10 21.99 32.19
N GLU A 355 -5.97 22.81 32.81
CA GLU A 355 -7.41 22.78 33.04
C GLU A 355 -8.29 23.44 32.00
N LEU A 356 -7.78 24.37 31.19
CA LEU A 356 -8.63 25.19 30.34
C LEU A 356 -8.00 25.44 28.97
N VAL A 357 -7.74 24.37 28.22
CA VAL A 357 -7.70 24.55 26.77
C VAL A 357 -9.15 24.84 26.33
N ALA A 358 -9.42 26.11 26.03
CA ALA A 358 -10.73 26.68 25.74
C ALA A 358 -11.68 25.69 25.03
N GLY A 359 -12.71 25.25 25.77
CA GLY A 359 -13.99 24.85 25.18
C GLY A 359 -14.24 23.39 24.76
N ALA A 360 -13.31 22.42 24.84
CA ALA A 360 -13.67 21.00 24.55
C ALA A 360 -12.63 19.94 24.97
N LEU A 361 -11.34 20.29 24.96
CA LEU A 361 -10.28 19.28 24.83
C LEU A 361 -10.00 18.43 26.09
N ARG A 362 -10.55 18.76 27.26
CA ARG A 362 -10.26 18.04 28.52
C ARG A 362 -11.21 16.89 28.85
N ARG A 363 -12.43 16.84 28.29
CA ARG A 363 -13.38 15.74 28.56
C ARG A 363 -13.19 14.54 27.65
N VAL A 364 -12.50 14.71 26.53
CA VAL A 364 -12.20 13.62 25.60
C VAL A 364 -10.88 12.98 26.00
N GLN A 365 -10.94 11.83 26.65
CA GLN A 365 -9.77 11.02 26.96
C GLN A 365 -9.22 10.45 25.63
N ARG A 366 -8.31 11.20 24.97
CA ARG A 366 -7.56 10.70 23.82
C ARG A 366 -6.92 9.36 24.21
N PRO A 367 -7.10 8.28 23.43
CA PRO A 367 -6.38 7.05 23.67
C PRO A 367 -4.87 7.33 23.63
N SER A 368 -4.12 6.79 24.61
CA SER A 368 -2.66 6.95 24.63
C SER A 368 -2.08 6.44 23.30
N SER A 369 -1.46 7.35 22.55
CA SER A 369 -1.01 7.07 21.18
C SER A 369 0.20 7.93 20.84
N PRO A 370 1.24 7.35 20.21
CA PRO A 370 2.39 8.10 19.72
C PRO A 370 2.12 8.83 18.39
N LEU A 371 0.93 8.65 17.79
CA LEU A 371 0.63 9.12 16.44
C LEU A 371 0.41 10.64 16.39
N ASP A 372 0.88 11.25 15.32
CA ASP A 372 0.52 12.62 14.94
C ASP A 372 0.60 12.80 13.43
N ILE A 373 -0.57 12.79 12.77
CA ILE A 373 -0.64 12.91 11.31
C ILE A 373 -0.53 14.37 10.84
N LEU A 374 -0.81 15.34 11.71
CA LEU A 374 -0.94 16.75 11.30
C LEU A 374 0.34 17.31 10.63
N PRO A 375 1.54 17.11 11.19
CA PRO A 375 2.77 17.62 10.55
C PRO A 375 2.98 17.06 9.15
N HIS A 376 2.61 15.80 8.94
CA HIS A 376 2.75 15.10 7.66
C HIS A 376 1.75 15.58 6.60
N LEU A 377 0.60 16.14 7.02
CA LEU A 377 -0.39 16.77 6.14
C LEU A 377 -0.04 18.23 5.84
N LEU A 378 0.53 18.96 6.80
CA LEU A 378 0.85 20.38 6.64
C LEU A 378 2.15 20.60 5.87
N LEU A 379 3.19 19.82 6.13
CA LEU A 379 4.52 20.04 5.55
C LEU A 379 4.51 20.14 4.00
N PRO A 380 3.75 19.30 3.25
CA PRO A 380 3.65 19.44 1.80
C PRO A 380 2.87 20.68 1.33
N LEU A 381 2.09 21.31 2.20
CA LEU A 381 1.37 22.56 1.90
C LEU A 381 2.23 23.80 2.24
N CYS A 382 3.32 23.63 2.97
CA CYS A 382 4.20 24.70 3.41
C CYS A 382 5.19 25.13 2.32
N SER A 383 5.58 26.41 2.36
CA SER A 383 6.69 26.98 1.59
C SER A 383 7.56 27.75 2.55
N GLY A 384 8.88 27.48 2.58
CA GLY A 384 9.80 28.16 3.49
C GLY A 384 9.86 29.66 3.27
N GLN A 385 9.79 30.11 2.00
CA GLN A 385 9.78 31.54 1.65
C GLN A 385 8.54 32.28 2.14
N GLU A 386 7.40 31.59 2.22
CA GLU A 386 6.15 32.22 2.65
C GLU A 386 6.05 32.20 4.17
N LEU A 387 6.42 31.08 4.79
CA LEU A 387 6.41 30.94 6.24
C LEU A 387 7.49 31.80 6.92
N SER A 388 8.60 32.13 6.26
CA SER A 388 9.59 33.08 6.81
C SER A 388 9.06 34.50 6.98
N SER A 389 7.94 34.84 6.33
CA SER A 389 7.30 36.15 6.41
C SER A 389 6.21 36.28 7.47
N VAL A 390 5.83 35.17 8.11
CA VAL A 390 4.84 35.18 9.20
C VAL A 390 5.50 35.61 10.51
N ASP A 391 4.72 36.11 11.46
CA ASP A 391 5.25 36.54 12.75
C ASP A 391 5.67 35.36 13.64
N LEU A 392 6.34 35.69 14.75
CA LEU A 392 6.86 34.69 15.67
C LEU A 392 5.75 33.90 16.37
N GLU A 393 4.61 34.54 16.65
CA GLU A 393 3.47 33.88 17.31
C GLU A 393 2.83 32.83 16.39
N ASP A 394 2.64 33.17 15.11
CA ASP A 394 2.17 32.24 14.08
C ASP A 394 3.17 31.08 13.89
N GLN A 395 4.48 31.34 13.94
CA GLN A 395 5.51 30.29 13.89
C GLN A 395 5.47 29.35 15.10
N GLU A 396 5.38 29.88 16.31
CA GLU A 396 5.33 29.08 17.55
C GLU A 396 4.08 28.20 17.63
N ALA A 397 2.99 28.59 16.98
CA ALA A 397 1.77 27.79 16.89
C ALA A 397 1.88 26.57 15.95
N LEU A 398 2.81 26.57 14.99
CA LEU A 398 2.97 25.47 14.05
C LEU A 398 3.58 24.22 14.73
N PRO A 399 3.31 23.01 14.22
CA PRO A 399 4.05 21.83 14.66
C PRO A 399 5.55 21.98 14.37
N GLU A 400 6.40 21.42 15.23
CA GLU A 400 7.87 21.56 15.15
C GLU A 400 8.44 21.31 13.74
N ALA A 401 7.95 20.28 13.05
CA ALA A 401 8.43 19.93 11.71
C ALA A 401 8.06 20.97 10.62
N CYS A 402 7.13 21.88 10.89
CA CYS A 402 6.70 22.96 9.98
C CYS A 402 7.26 24.33 10.37
N GLN A 403 7.97 24.42 11.50
CA GLN A 403 8.59 25.66 11.95
C GLN A 403 9.90 25.91 11.20
N MET A 404 10.21 27.18 10.96
CA MET A 404 11.54 27.62 10.50
C MET A 404 12.09 26.83 9.30
N LEU A 405 11.22 26.52 8.34
CA LEU A 405 11.59 25.75 7.16
C LEU A 405 12.66 26.47 6.32
N PRO A 406 13.57 25.72 5.67
CA PRO A 406 14.51 26.29 4.72
C PRO A 406 13.78 26.97 3.55
N GLU A 407 14.35 28.06 3.01
CA GLU A 407 13.73 28.82 1.91
C GLU A 407 13.55 27.98 0.62
N GLU A 408 14.35 26.93 0.45
CA GLU A 408 14.23 25.99 -0.67
C GLU A 408 13.05 25.02 -0.53
N HIS A 409 12.47 24.88 0.66
CA HIS A 409 11.31 24.03 0.88
C HIS A 409 10.11 24.60 0.12
N ALA A 410 9.60 23.83 -0.84
CA ALA A 410 8.53 24.24 -1.71
C ALA A 410 7.32 23.33 -1.52
N ARG A 411 6.14 23.89 -1.74
CA ARG A 411 4.88 23.14 -1.68
C ARG A 411 4.86 21.99 -2.69
N GLU A 412 3.98 21.04 -2.43
CA GLU A 412 3.62 20.00 -3.38
C GLU A 412 3.21 20.62 -4.72
N LYS A 413 3.85 20.14 -5.79
CA LYS A 413 3.72 20.67 -7.14
C LYS A 413 2.48 20.13 -7.85
N ASP A 414 2.12 18.89 -7.56
CA ASP A 414 0.96 18.21 -8.11
C ASP A 414 -0.34 18.73 -7.48
N ALA A 415 -1.19 19.33 -8.32
CA ALA A 415 -2.46 19.92 -7.89
C ALA A 415 -3.43 18.88 -7.28
N ALA A 416 -3.45 17.65 -7.79
CA ALA A 416 -4.34 16.62 -7.26
C ALA A 416 -3.91 16.20 -5.85
N LEU A 417 -2.59 16.13 -5.60
CA LEU A 417 -2.06 15.86 -4.27
C LEU A 417 -2.35 17.01 -3.29
N ARG A 418 -2.19 18.27 -3.72
CA ARG A 418 -2.60 19.44 -2.91
C ARG A 418 -4.08 19.40 -2.56
N ALA A 419 -4.95 19.11 -3.53
CA ALA A 419 -6.38 18.98 -3.29
C ALA A 419 -6.69 17.90 -2.23
N MET A 420 -6.09 16.72 -2.34
CA MET A 420 -6.28 15.64 -1.36
C MET A 420 -5.79 16.01 0.05
N LEU A 421 -4.70 16.78 0.18
CA LEU A 421 -4.23 17.27 1.48
C LEU A 421 -5.23 18.23 2.12
N ILE A 422 -5.85 19.13 1.35
CA ILE A 422 -6.92 20.00 1.84
C ILE A 422 -8.16 19.19 2.23
N GLU A 423 -8.52 18.16 1.46
CA GLU A 423 -9.59 17.23 1.80
C GLU A 423 -9.30 16.47 3.11
N CYS A 424 -8.06 16.03 3.36
CA CYS A 424 -7.67 15.44 4.65
C CYS A 424 -7.93 16.39 5.82
N LEU A 425 -7.59 17.68 5.67
CA LEU A 425 -7.84 18.69 6.71
C LEU A 425 -9.34 18.94 6.91
N LEU A 426 -10.13 18.94 5.83
CA LEU A 426 -11.60 19.04 5.89
C LEU A 426 -12.22 17.83 6.60
N LEU A 427 -11.75 16.61 6.32
CA LEU A 427 -12.18 15.40 7.01
C LEU A 427 -11.91 15.50 8.51
N LEU A 428 -10.74 15.98 8.91
CA LEU A 428 -10.42 16.21 10.33
C LEU A 428 -11.34 17.23 11.00
N CYS A 429 -11.84 18.22 10.25
CA CYS A 429 -12.80 19.21 10.75
C CYS A 429 -14.21 18.65 11.01
N THR A 430 -14.50 17.40 10.64
CA THR A 430 -15.80 16.76 10.95
C THR A 430 -15.98 16.49 12.45
N THR A 431 -14.89 16.44 13.23
CA THR A 431 -14.95 16.32 14.71
C THR A 431 -14.65 17.65 15.38
N LEU A 432 -15.29 17.90 16.53
CA LEU A 432 -14.97 19.05 17.37
C LEU A 432 -13.50 18.99 17.85
N TYR A 433 -13.04 17.82 18.33
CA TYR A 433 -11.61 17.58 18.62
C TYR A 433 -10.69 18.00 17.46
N GLY A 434 -10.95 17.54 16.23
CA GLY A 434 -10.13 17.85 15.07
C GLY A 434 -10.12 19.35 14.76
N ARG A 435 -11.27 20.03 14.76
CA ARG A 435 -11.33 21.49 14.58
C ARG A 435 -10.49 22.23 15.62
N GLN A 436 -10.61 21.87 16.90
CA GLN A 436 -9.86 22.52 17.97
C GLN A 436 -8.35 22.29 17.83
N CYS A 437 -7.92 21.06 17.53
CA CYS A 437 -6.51 20.76 17.26
C CYS A 437 -5.97 21.56 16.06
N LEU A 438 -6.73 21.62 14.96
CA LEU A 438 -6.31 22.34 13.75
C LEU A 438 -6.21 23.86 14.01
N ARG A 439 -7.17 24.46 14.72
CA ARG A 439 -7.13 25.89 15.10
C ARG A 439 -5.89 26.22 15.95
N GLN A 440 -5.61 25.40 16.95
CA GLN A 440 -4.57 25.69 17.94
C GLN A 440 -3.16 25.35 17.47
N ARG A 441 -3.03 24.59 16.37
CA ARG A 441 -1.74 24.13 15.82
C ARG A 441 -1.41 24.79 14.49
N GLY A 442 -1.82 26.04 14.31
CA GLY A 442 -1.38 26.91 13.21
C GLY A 442 -1.87 26.53 11.81
N VAL A 443 -2.89 25.67 11.67
CA VAL A 443 -3.35 25.23 10.33
C VAL A 443 -3.87 26.39 9.50
N TYR A 444 -4.57 27.34 10.12
CA TYR A 444 -5.03 28.57 9.45
C TYR A 444 -3.88 29.34 8.80
N VAL A 445 -2.73 29.44 9.47
CA VAL A 445 -1.54 30.15 8.97
C VAL A 445 -1.05 29.51 7.66
N VAL A 446 -0.91 28.18 7.66
CA VAL A 446 -0.45 27.41 6.50
C VAL A 446 -1.42 27.57 5.33
N VAL A 447 -2.72 27.34 5.56
CA VAL A 447 -3.70 27.33 4.46
C VAL A 447 -3.98 28.74 3.92
N ARG A 448 -3.89 29.78 4.77
CA ARG A 448 -3.95 31.18 4.33
C ARG A 448 -2.78 31.52 3.41
N ALA A 449 -1.56 31.16 3.79
CA ALA A 449 -0.39 31.33 2.92
C ALA A 449 -0.58 30.54 1.62
N ALA A 450 -1.02 29.28 1.72
CA ALA A 450 -1.31 28.39 0.60
C ALA A 450 -2.25 29.05 -0.41
N HIS A 451 -3.40 29.52 0.05
CA HIS A 451 -4.45 30.17 -0.75
C HIS A 451 -3.94 31.36 -1.55
N LEU A 452 -3.11 32.23 -0.96
CA LEU A 452 -2.61 33.45 -1.61
C LEU A 452 -1.75 33.18 -2.87
N LYS A 453 -1.21 31.97 -3.02
CA LYS A 453 -0.41 31.58 -4.19
C LYS A 453 -1.02 30.41 -4.97
N GLU A 454 -2.18 29.92 -4.56
CA GLU A 454 -2.84 28.81 -5.26
C GLU A 454 -3.39 29.30 -6.60
N THR A 455 -3.13 28.53 -7.66
CA THR A 455 -3.56 28.86 -9.02
C THR A 455 -4.79 28.07 -9.43
N GLU A 456 -5.04 26.93 -8.78
CA GLU A 456 -6.18 26.08 -9.07
C GLU A 456 -7.42 26.52 -8.29
N GLU A 457 -8.43 27.02 -9.01
CA GLU A 457 -9.66 27.59 -8.45
C GLU A 457 -10.38 26.63 -7.49
N LYS A 458 -10.51 25.35 -7.86
CA LYS A 458 -11.16 24.33 -7.01
C LYS A 458 -10.44 24.11 -5.68
N ILE A 459 -9.12 24.20 -5.67
CA ILE A 459 -8.32 24.08 -4.45
C ILE A 459 -8.51 25.34 -3.61
N ALA A 460 -8.48 26.50 -4.24
CA ALA A 460 -8.71 27.77 -3.57
C ALA A 460 -10.09 27.82 -2.88
N GLU A 461 -11.15 27.35 -3.55
CA GLU A 461 -12.51 27.20 -2.98
C GLU A 461 -12.52 26.24 -1.79
N SER A 462 -11.86 25.09 -1.92
CA SER A 462 -11.75 24.09 -0.84
C SER A 462 -11.03 24.65 0.39
N VAL A 463 -9.98 25.47 0.17
CA VAL A 463 -9.29 26.18 1.26
C VAL A 463 -10.21 27.21 1.92
N VAL A 464 -11.01 27.95 1.15
CA VAL A 464 -11.99 28.90 1.71
C VAL A 464 -13.02 28.15 2.57
N ARG A 465 -13.53 27.00 2.11
CA ARG A 465 -14.42 26.14 2.92
C ARG A 465 -13.75 25.73 4.23
N LEU A 466 -12.50 25.27 4.18
CA LEU A 466 -11.73 24.89 5.37
C LEU A 466 -11.56 26.06 6.34
N VAL A 467 -11.21 27.24 5.84
CA VAL A 467 -11.06 28.46 6.65
C VAL A 467 -12.39 28.83 7.29
N ASN A 468 -13.50 28.78 6.55
CA ASN A 468 -14.82 29.10 7.11
C ASN A 468 -15.17 28.15 8.27
N ILE A 469 -14.88 26.86 8.16
CA ILE A 469 -15.11 25.90 9.25
C ILE A 469 -14.21 26.22 10.46
N LEU A 470 -12.93 26.54 10.23
CA LEU A 470 -11.99 26.88 11.29
C LEU A 470 -12.26 28.23 11.97
N GLN A 471 -12.94 29.16 11.32
CA GLN A 471 -13.27 30.49 11.87
C GLN A 471 -14.66 30.55 12.50
N ARG A 472 -15.52 29.56 12.27
CA ARG A 472 -16.84 29.48 12.93
C ARG A 472 -16.68 29.13 14.41
N ASP A 473 -17.55 29.74 15.22
CA ASP A 473 -17.77 29.36 16.61
C ASP A 473 -18.45 27.99 16.68
N GLU A 474 -18.25 27.27 17.78
CA GLU A 474 -18.88 25.97 18.00
C GLU A 474 -20.35 26.14 18.40
N SER A 475 -21.24 25.35 17.81
CA SER A 475 -22.66 25.33 18.20
C SER A 475 -22.83 24.61 19.54
N SER A 476 -23.92 24.90 20.25
CA SER A 476 -24.26 24.18 21.47
C SER A 476 -24.49 22.69 21.21
N GLU A 477 -24.98 22.32 20.03
CA GLU A 477 -25.24 20.94 19.61
C GLU A 477 -23.95 20.14 19.46
N THR A 478 -22.93 20.69 18.77
CA THR A 478 -21.65 19.97 18.59
C THR A 478 -20.91 19.77 19.90
N MET A 479 -21.08 20.68 20.86
CA MET A 479 -20.56 20.51 22.21
C MET A 479 -21.27 19.39 22.98
N VAL A 480 -22.59 19.24 22.82
CA VAL A 480 -23.38 18.18 23.47
C VAL A 480 -23.06 16.80 22.87
N GLU A 481 -23.03 16.69 21.53
CA GLU A 481 -22.67 15.41 20.86
C GLU A 481 -21.31 14.89 21.32
N GLU A 482 -20.31 15.76 21.45
CA GLU A 482 -18.97 15.34 21.88
C GLU A 482 -18.92 15.00 23.38
N GLU A 483 -19.73 15.66 24.21
CA GLU A 483 -19.90 15.28 25.62
C GLU A 483 -20.57 13.91 25.77
N GLU A 484 -21.57 13.60 24.92
CA GLU A 484 -22.23 12.29 24.88
C GLU A 484 -21.29 11.18 24.36
N GLU A 485 -20.55 11.42 23.27
CA GLU A 485 -19.54 10.49 22.76
C GLU A 485 -18.46 10.21 23.84
N ALA A 486 -18.00 11.25 24.53
CA ALA A 486 -17.02 11.11 25.61
C ALA A 486 -17.57 10.31 26.80
N ALA A 487 -18.84 10.52 27.16
CA ALA A 487 -19.51 9.77 28.21
C ALA A 487 -19.71 8.29 27.84
N GLN A 488 -20.05 8.00 26.58
CA GLN A 488 -20.17 6.64 26.06
C GLN A 488 -18.81 5.91 26.04
N ALA A 489 -17.74 6.59 25.61
CA ALA A 489 -16.38 6.04 25.62
C ALA A 489 -15.86 5.76 27.05
N ALA A 490 -16.31 6.53 28.05
CA ALA A 490 -15.99 6.29 29.45
C ALA A 490 -16.83 5.16 30.10
N GLY A 491 -17.89 4.68 29.43
CA GLY A 491 -18.94 3.83 30.01
C GLY A 491 -19.04 2.37 29.53
N ALA A 492 -18.36 1.92 28.46
CA ALA A 492 -18.55 0.56 27.91
C ALA A 492 -17.20 -0.18 27.72
N ASN A 493 -16.91 -1.22 28.51
CA ASN A 493 -17.21 -2.63 28.19
C ASN A 493 -18.48 -2.92 27.36
N VAL A 494 -18.24 -3.50 26.17
CA VAL A 494 -19.07 -4.45 25.38
C VAL A 494 -20.12 -3.89 24.39
N ASP A 495 -20.01 -4.47 23.18
CA ASP A 495 -20.90 -4.60 22.00
C ASP A 495 -21.17 -3.41 21.07
N VAL A 496 -20.63 -3.56 19.85
CA VAL A 496 -20.88 -2.75 18.66
C VAL A 496 -22.27 -3.08 18.12
N ASP A 497 -23.19 -2.12 18.18
CA ASP A 497 -24.45 -2.18 17.43
C ASP A 497 -24.32 -1.43 16.09
N VAL A 498 -24.83 -2.08 15.05
CA VAL A 498 -24.78 -1.66 13.65
C VAL A 498 -26.11 -0.99 13.31
N GLY A 499 -26.04 0.31 13.02
CA GLY A 499 -26.99 0.98 12.12
C GLY A 499 -28.21 1.61 12.77
N GLY A 500 -28.32 2.93 12.62
CA GLY A 500 -29.55 3.67 12.82
C GLY A 500 -29.41 5.05 12.19
N GLY A 501 -30.04 5.25 11.02
CA GLY A 501 -30.14 6.56 10.40
C GLY A 501 -30.89 7.52 11.32
N VAL A 502 -30.31 8.71 11.53
CA VAL A 502 -30.96 9.77 12.30
C VAL A 502 -31.84 10.56 11.32
N GLU A 503 -33.15 10.37 11.42
CA GLU A 503 -34.13 11.26 10.80
C GLU A 503 -34.07 12.62 11.51
N GLY A 504 -33.70 13.66 10.77
CA GLY A 504 -33.55 15.03 11.29
C GLY A 504 -34.87 15.63 11.77
N GLN A 505 -34.93 15.98 13.05
CA GLN A 505 -35.91 16.93 13.57
C GLN A 505 -35.41 18.35 13.29
N ARG A 506 -36.29 19.14 12.65
CA ARG A 506 -36.02 20.51 12.23
C ARG A 506 -36.22 21.47 13.40
N ASP A 507 -35.16 22.18 13.77
CA ASP A 507 -35.27 23.38 14.61
C ASP A 507 -35.64 24.62 13.78
N GLU A 508 -36.36 25.54 14.40
CA GLU A 508 -36.99 26.73 13.78
C GLU A 508 -36.00 27.80 13.28
N ASN A 509 -34.69 27.51 13.24
CA ASN A 509 -33.65 28.40 12.72
C ASN A 509 -32.91 27.85 11.48
N GLY A 510 -33.48 26.92 10.73
CA GLY A 510 -33.26 26.79 9.27
C GLY A 510 -31.84 26.62 8.71
N GLU A 511 -30.81 26.36 9.52
CA GLU A 511 -29.44 26.10 9.06
C GLU A 511 -29.03 24.70 9.51
N THR A 512 -29.18 23.73 8.62
CA THR A 512 -28.70 22.35 8.80
C THR A 512 -27.19 22.30 8.56
N ASP A 513 -26.47 21.45 9.32
CA ASP A 513 -25.03 21.13 9.20
C ASP A 513 -24.63 20.44 7.87
N GLU A 514 -25.28 20.82 6.76
CA GLU A 514 -25.01 20.32 5.41
C GLU A 514 -23.56 20.62 4.97
N ASP A 515 -22.95 21.67 5.52
CA ASP A 515 -21.56 22.06 5.26
C ASP A 515 -20.51 21.06 5.80
N LEU A 516 -20.88 20.17 6.72
CA LEU A 516 -19.96 19.19 7.34
C LEU A 516 -20.03 17.80 6.70
N ILE A 517 -21.01 17.55 5.83
CA ILE A 517 -21.12 16.27 5.11
C ILE A 517 -20.10 16.27 3.97
N ILE A 518 -19.13 15.36 4.05
CA ILE A 518 -18.19 15.06 2.98
C ILE A 518 -18.60 13.70 2.43
N GLU A 519 -19.19 13.69 1.23
CA GLU A 519 -19.62 12.46 0.57
C GLU A 519 -18.40 11.57 0.26
N GLU A 520 -18.48 10.28 0.63
CA GLU A 520 -17.55 9.26 0.16
C GLU A 520 -17.81 9.04 -1.35
N LEU A 521 -16.77 9.22 -2.19
CA LEU A 521 -16.84 8.95 -3.64
C LEU A 521 -16.42 7.51 -3.97
#